data_AF-A0A920Q2K8-F1
#
_entry.id   AF-A0A920Q2K8-F1
#
_cell.length_a   1.000
_cell.length_b   1.000
_cell.length_c   1.000
_cell.angle_alpha   90.00
_cell.angle_beta   90.00
_cell.angle_gamma   90.00
#
_symmetry.space_group_name_H-M   'P 1'
#
loop_
_entity.id
_entity.type
_entity.pdbx_description
1 polymer ?
#
loop_
_entity_poly.entity_id
_entity_poly.type
_entity_poly.pdbx_seq_one_letter_code
_entity_poly.pdbx_strand_id
1 'polypeptide(L)'
;MSWFTGDDGTRYELFGSGGGQALADRIGVLCWVRCRWCRPARRADRGQPVADDPSPEVGAVFAEIARVLDVEMKPTSVGTGNSRSSERGRPGERSSDVRETE
;
A
#
# COMPACT_ATOMS: atom_id res chain seq x y z
N MET A 1 13.06 5.04 26.41
CA MET A 1 14.13 5.55 25.53
C MET A 1 15.41 5.53 26.34
N SER A 2 16.55 5.20 25.74
CA SER A 2 17.81 5.03 26.48
C SER A 2 18.75 6.17 26.13
N TRP A 3 19.42 6.69 27.15
CA TRP A 3 20.40 7.75 27.03
C TRP A 3 21.53 7.48 28.01
N PHE A 4 22.66 8.12 27.79
CA PHE A 4 23.72 8.23 28.78
C PHE A 4 24.08 9.71 28.97
N THR A 5 24.69 10.01 30.11
CA THR A 5 25.26 11.33 30.37
C THR A 5 26.75 11.24 30.14
N GLY A 6 27.29 12.09 29.28
CA GLY A 6 28.72 12.23 29.07
C GLY A 6 29.41 12.81 30.30
N ASP A 7 30.72 12.69 30.32
CA ASP A 7 31.62 13.36 31.26
C ASP A 7 31.54 14.90 31.17
N ASP A 8 31.06 15.43 30.05
CA ASP A 8 30.69 16.82 29.83
C ASP A 8 29.33 17.23 30.44
N GLY A 9 28.60 16.29 31.05
CA GLY A 9 27.25 16.50 31.57
C GLY A 9 26.15 16.50 30.49
N THR A 10 26.50 16.31 29.21
CA THR A 10 25.55 16.30 28.10
C THR A 10 24.82 14.97 28.05
N ARG A 11 23.51 15.01 27.83
CA ARG A 11 22.70 13.81 27.64
C ARG A 11 22.70 13.40 26.17
N TYR A 12 23.27 12.24 25.89
CA TYR A 12 23.33 11.66 24.56
C TYR A 12 22.32 10.52 24.42
N GLU A 13 21.49 10.58 23.38
CA GLU A 13 20.54 9.50 23.08
C GLU A 13 21.26 8.30 22.47
N LEU A 14 21.07 7.11 23.04
CA LEU A 14 21.69 5.88 22.54
C LEU A 14 20.97 5.30 21.34
N PHE A 15 19.65 5.41 21.36
CA PHE A 15 18.77 5.03 20.26
C PHE A 15 18.00 6.31 19.94
N GLY A 16 18.41 7.02 18.89
CA GLY A 16 17.88 8.34 18.55
C GLY A 16 16.36 8.42 18.64
N SER A 17 15.86 9.60 19.04
CA SER A 17 14.43 9.86 19.21
C SER A 17 13.68 9.98 17.87
N GLY A 18 12.36 9.78 17.92
CA GLY A 18 11.46 9.96 16.77
C GLY A 18 11.14 8.68 15.98
N GLY A 19 12.03 7.69 15.96
CA GLY A 19 11.77 6.37 15.35
C GLY A 19 11.30 6.46 13.89
N GLY A 20 10.23 5.74 13.56
CA GLY A 20 9.66 5.72 12.21
C GLY A 20 9.19 7.10 11.71
N GLN A 21 8.76 8.01 12.60
CA GLN A 21 8.33 9.35 12.19
C GLN A 21 9.53 10.17 11.68
N ALA A 22 10.62 10.21 12.46
CA ALA A 22 11.83 10.92 12.05
C ALA A 22 12.40 10.38 10.72
N LEU A 23 12.30 9.07 10.49
CA LEU A 23 12.66 8.48 9.21
C LEU A 23 11.76 8.99 8.07
N ALA A 24 10.45 9.01 8.28
CA ALA A 24 9.47 9.42 7.27
C ALA A 24 9.64 10.90 6.89
N ASP A 25 9.81 11.77 7.89
CA ASP A 25 10.05 13.20 7.70
C ASP A 25 11.33 13.42 6.86
N ARG A 26 12.39 12.67 7.16
CA ARG A 26 13.68 12.75 6.45
C ARG A 26 13.59 12.34 4.99
N ILE A 27 12.76 11.36 4.64
CA ILE A 27 12.61 10.88 3.26
C ILE A 27 11.41 11.50 2.54
N GLY A 28 10.69 12.42 3.19
CA GLY A 28 9.55 13.13 2.61
C GLY A 28 8.33 12.25 2.33
N VAL A 29 8.11 11.19 3.13
CA VAL A 29 6.93 10.32 3.00
C VAL A 29 6.05 10.38 4.24
N LEU A 30 4.78 9.97 4.11
CA LEU A 30 3.88 9.85 5.24
C LEU A 30 4.29 8.67 6.14
N CYS A 31 4.47 8.92 7.43
CA CYS A 31 4.50 7.86 8.43
C CYS A 31 3.07 7.39 8.72
N TRP A 32 2.66 6.29 8.11
CA TRP A 32 1.32 5.72 8.28
C TRP A 32 1.04 5.31 9.72
N VAL A 33 1.98 4.56 10.30
CA VAL A 33 1.78 3.91 11.59
C VAL A 33 3.10 3.77 12.31
N ARG A 34 3.03 3.84 13.63
CA ARG A 34 4.08 3.39 14.54
C ARG A 34 3.46 2.42 15.52
N CYS A 35 3.85 1.15 15.47
CA CYS A 35 3.42 0.15 16.44
C CYS A 35 4.63 -0.41 17.17
N ARG A 36 4.42 -0.82 18.43
CA ARG A 36 5.46 -1.49 19.20
C ARG A 36 5.52 -2.96 18.81
N TRP A 37 6.71 -3.56 18.90
CA TRP A 37 6.84 -5.01 18.79
C TRP A 37 5.93 -5.73 19.79
N CYS A 38 5.18 -6.73 19.32
CA CYS A 38 4.31 -7.57 20.15
C CYS A 38 4.73 -9.04 20.06
N ARG A 39 4.61 -9.81 21.16
CA ARG A 39 4.93 -11.24 21.15
C ARG A 39 4.13 -12.07 20.13
N PRO A 40 2.82 -11.80 19.90
CA PRO A 40 2.03 -12.50 18.89
C PRO A 40 2.60 -12.45 17.46
N ALA A 41 3.42 -11.44 17.11
CA ALA A 41 4.01 -11.33 15.78
C ALA A 41 4.83 -12.57 15.35
N ARG A 42 5.41 -13.31 16.30
CA ARG A 42 6.14 -14.58 16.01
C ARG A 42 5.26 -15.71 15.49
N ARG A 43 3.94 -15.61 15.56
CA ARG A 43 3.04 -16.59 14.95
C ARG A 43 3.10 -16.55 13.42
N ALA A 44 3.54 -15.43 12.83
CA ALA A 44 3.72 -15.29 11.39
C ALA A 44 4.69 -16.33 10.81
N ASP A 45 5.70 -16.75 11.57
CA ASP A 45 6.64 -17.81 11.16
C ASP A 45 5.95 -19.17 10.90
N ARG A 46 4.73 -19.35 11.42
CA ARG A 46 3.88 -20.53 11.21
C ARG A 46 2.71 -20.25 10.26
N GLY A 47 2.72 -19.14 9.53
CA GLY A 47 1.63 -18.74 8.65
C GLY A 47 0.39 -18.20 9.39
N GLN A 48 0.54 -17.73 10.63
CA GLN A 48 -0.53 -17.13 11.43
C GLN A 48 -0.20 -15.66 11.73
N PRO A 49 -0.42 -14.74 10.78
CA PRO A 49 -0.05 -13.34 10.94
C PRO A 49 -0.84 -12.67 12.07
N VAL A 50 -0.25 -11.64 12.69
CA VAL A 50 -0.92 -10.87 13.74
C VAL A 50 -2.11 -10.04 13.23
N ALA A 51 -2.15 -9.76 11.93
CA ALA A 51 -3.22 -8.98 11.30
C ALA A 51 -4.59 -9.69 11.33
N ASP A 52 -4.62 -11.03 11.49
CA ASP A 52 -5.85 -11.82 11.53
C ASP A 52 -6.60 -11.70 12.87
N ASP A 53 -5.94 -11.18 13.91
CA ASP A 53 -6.47 -11.04 15.26
C ASP A 53 -6.34 -9.57 15.70
N PRO A 54 -7.44 -8.79 15.78
CA PRO A 54 -7.38 -7.38 16.15
C PRO A 54 -7.24 -7.16 17.66
N SER A 55 -7.24 -8.19 18.51
CA SER A 55 -7.16 -8.03 19.96
C SER A 55 -5.83 -7.42 20.45
N PRO A 56 -4.65 -7.82 19.95
CA PRO A 56 -3.38 -7.18 20.26
C PRO A 56 -3.29 -5.79 19.62
N GLU A 57 -2.56 -4.86 20.25
CA GLU A 57 -2.28 -3.50 19.73
C GLU A 57 -1.89 -3.49 18.24
N VAL A 58 -0.92 -4.35 17.85
CA VAL A 58 -0.46 -4.42 16.46
C VAL A 58 -1.56 -4.92 15.52
N GLY A 59 -2.40 -5.86 15.96
CA GLY A 59 -3.52 -6.36 15.18
C GLY A 59 -4.59 -5.28 14.94
N ALA A 60 -4.97 -4.54 15.99
CA ALA A 60 -5.88 -3.41 15.90
C ALA A 60 -5.36 -2.32 14.93
N VAL A 61 -4.06 -2.06 14.97
CA VAL A 61 -3.40 -1.12 14.06
C VAL A 61 -3.51 -1.57 12.60
N PHE A 62 -3.29 -2.85 12.30
CA PHE A 62 -3.49 -3.37 10.94
C PHE A 62 -4.94 -3.24 10.47
N ALA A 63 -5.90 -3.54 11.34
CA ALA A 63 -7.32 -3.37 11.04
C ALA A 63 -7.67 -1.92 10.71
N GLU A 64 -7.09 -0.95 11.45
CA GLU A 64 -7.32 0.47 11.19
C GLU A 64 -6.67 0.94 9.89
N ILE A 65 -5.45 0.50 9.56
CA ILE A 65 -4.82 0.80 8.26
C ILE A 65 -5.71 0.28 7.12
N ALA A 66 -6.21 -0.95 7.23
CA ALA A 66 -7.08 -1.53 6.22
C ALA A 66 -8.38 -0.71 6.05
N ARG A 67 -8.98 -0.25 7.16
CA ARG A 67 -10.15 0.63 7.13
C ARG A 67 -9.85 1.96 6.43
N VAL A 68 -8.75 2.62 6.77
CA VAL A 68 -8.35 3.90 6.13
C VAL A 68 -8.13 3.71 4.63
N LEU A 69 -7.43 2.63 4.24
CA LEU A 69 -7.20 2.33 2.83
C LEU A 69 -8.50 2.09 2.05
N ASP A 70 -9.42 1.30 2.63
CA ASP A 70 -10.66 0.94 1.96
C ASP A 70 -11.72 2.06 1.96
N VAL A 71 -11.76 2.89 3.00
CA VAL A 71 -12.81 3.92 3.16
C VAL A 71 -12.34 5.29 2.69
N GLU A 72 -11.16 5.70 3.12
CA GLU A 72 -10.68 7.08 2.95
C GLU A 72 -9.80 7.22 1.71
N MET A 73 -9.07 6.18 1.35
CA MET A 73 -8.15 6.18 0.21
C MET A 73 -8.56 5.24 -0.92
N LYS A 74 -9.86 5.07 -1.13
CA LYS A 74 -10.37 4.26 -2.25
C LYS A 74 -9.60 4.63 -3.53
N PRO A 75 -8.93 3.65 -4.18
CA PRO A 75 -8.23 3.94 -5.41
C PRO A 75 -9.28 4.43 -6.43
N THR A 76 -9.18 5.71 -6.78
CA THR A 76 -9.87 6.23 -7.95
C THR A 76 -9.18 5.56 -9.13
N SER A 77 -9.91 4.73 -9.86
CA SER A 77 -9.37 4.12 -11.07
C SER A 77 -8.84 5.24 -11.95
N VAL A 78 -7.51 5.32 -12.10
CA VAL A 78 -6.92 6.09 -13.18
C VAL A 78 -7.35 5.36 -14.44
N GLY A 79 -8.36 5.90 -15.12
CA GLY A 79 -8.86 5.39 -16.37
C GLY A 79 -7.68 5.18 -17.31
N THR A 80 -7.39 3.92 -17.63
CA THR A 80 -6.43 3.59 -18.67
C THR A 80 -6.95 4.20 -19.96
N GLY A 81 -6.22 5.20 -20.44
CA GLY A 81 -6.54 5.95 -21.64
C GLY A 81 -6.55 5.05 -22.88
N ASN A 82 -7.64 5.18 -23.62
CA ASN A 82 -7.69 5.25 -25.08
C ASN A 82 -7.06 4.07 -25.85
N SER A 83 -7.79 2.96 -25.93
CA SER A 83 -7.68 2.04 -27.06
C SER A 83 -8.19 2.76 -28.33
N ARG A 84 -7.28 3.45 -29.04
CA ARG A 84 -7.51 3.79 -30.46
C ARG A 84 -7.60 2.48 -31.24
N SER A 85 -8.82 1.98 -31.42
CA SER A 85 -9.15 1.05 -32.48
C SER A 85 -8.82 1.73 -33.81
N SER A 86 -7.65 1.43 -34.35
CA SER A 86 -7.31 1.74 -35.72
C SER A 86 -8.22 0.91 -36.64
N GLU A 87 -9.39 1.44 -36.97
CA GLU A 87 -10.14 0.99 -38.15
C GLU A 87 -9.34 1.40 -39.39
N ARG A 88 -8.36 0.56 -39.75
CA ARG A 88 -7.87 0.53 -41.13
C ARG A 88 -8.99 -0.05 -41.98
N GLY A 89 -9.57 0.81 -42.81
CA GLY A 89 -10.63 0.46 -43.74
C GLY A 89 -10.30 -0.78 -44.58
N ARG A 90 -11.29 -1.65 -44.74
CA ARG A 90 -11.23 -2.75 -45.70
C ARG A 90 -11.45 -2.20 -47.11
N PRO A 91 -10.52 -2.38 -48.05
CA PRO A 91 -10.74 -2.03 -49.44
C PRO A 91 -11.58 -3.12 -50.12
N GLY A 92 -12.72 -2.69 -50.63
CA GLY A 92 -13.61 -3.31 -51.63
C GLY A 92 -13.46 -4.79 -51.96
N GLU A 93 -14.52 -5.55 -51.67
CA GLU A 93 -14.95 -6.60 -52.58
C GLU A 93 -16.43 -6.41 -52.92
N ARG A 94 -16.67 -6.51 -54.22
CA ARG A 94 -17.83 -6.05 -54.95
C ARG A 94 -19.04 -6.96 -54.70
N SER A 95 -20.19 -6.31 -54.63
CA SER A 95 -21.50 -6.86 -54.98
C SER A 95 -21.42 -7.60 -56.32
N SER A 96 -21.89 -8.85 -56.31
CA SER A 96 -22.50 -9.46 -57.49
C SER A 96 -23.65 -10.34 -57.01
N ASP A 97 -24.85 -9.78 -57.18
CA ASP A 97 -26.11 -10.50 -57.35
C ASP A 97 -25.93 -11.73 -58.24
N VAL A 98 -26.39 -12.89 -57.76
CA VAL A 98 -26.90 -13.95 -58.62
C VAL A 98 -28.24 -14.42 -58.04
N ARG A 99 -29.29 -14.19 -58.83
CA ARG A 99 -30.65 -14.69 -58.65
C ARG A 99 -30.70 -16.15 -59.09
N GLU A 100 -31.39 -16.99 -58.31
CA GLU A 100 -32.09 -18.22 -58.73
C GLU A 100 -33.29 -18.31 -57.76
N THR A 101 -34.54 -17.98 -58.10
CA THR A 101 -35.52 -18.69 -58.94
C THR A 101 -35.39 -20.21 -58.88
N GLU A 102 -36.14 -20.86 -57.98
CA GLU A 102 -37.37 -21.63 -58.28
C GLU A 102 -38.15 -21.91 -56.99
#